data_AF-A0A953XJA3-F1
#
_entry.id   AF-A0A953XJA3-F1
#
_cell.length_a   1.000
_cell.length_b   1.000
_cell.length_c   1.000
_cell.angle_alpha   90.00
_cell.angle_beta   90.00
_cell.angle_gamma   90.00
#
_symmetry.space_group_name_H-M   'P 1'
#
loop_
_entity.id
_entity.type
_entity.pdbx_description
1 polymer ?
#
loop_
_entity_poly.entity_id
_entity_poly.type
_entity_poly.pdbx_seq_one_letter_code
_entity_poly.pdbx_strand_id
1 'polypeptide(L)'
;ITAVMHPEQMENMPSVKAWLEHAKEARTRAETKFPEVDETRILRKAIAENVLLQVENLKGFPCVQEKLEAGTLKIFPWVLEFETGNVYEYNYEAQLWIVLE
;
A
#
# COMPACT_ATOMS: atom_id res chain seq x y z
N ILE A 1 7.23 -2.29 5.90
CA ILE A 1 7.08 -2.89 4.55
C ILE A 1 8.35 -3.57 4.05
N THR A 2 9.56 -3.09 4.37
CA THR A 2 10.82 -3.77 3.98
C THR A 2 10.85 -5.27 4.32
N ALA A 3 10.34 -5.67 5.50
CA ALA A 3 10.22 -7.09 5.89
C ALA A 3 9.32 -7.95 4.98
N VAL A 4 8.45 -7.35 4.15
CA VAL A 4 7.66 -8.07 3.13
C VAL A 4 8.54 -8.54 1.97
N MET A 5 9.65 -7.84 1.70
CA MET A 5 10.63 -8.24 0.69
C MET A 5 11.49 -9.42 1.17
N HIS A 6 11.75 -9.48 2.48
CA HIS A 6 12.59 -10.50 3.13
C HIS A 6 11.90 -11.16 4.34
N PRO A 7 10.79 -11.90 4.14
CA PRO A 7 10.05 -12.51 5.24
C PRO A 7 10.84 -13.57 6.01
N GLU A 8 11.90 -14.14 5.41
CA GLU A 8 12.86 -15.04 6.05
C GLU A 8 13.61 -14.40 7.22
N GLN A 9 13.78 -13.08 7.22
CA GLN A 9 14.42 -12.37 8.33
C GLN A 9 13.55 -12.31 9.59
N MET A 10 12.26 -12.71 9.49
CA MET A 10 11.28 -12.65 10.56
C MET A 10 11.04 -14.02 11.24
N GLU A 11 11.94 -14.99 11.06
CA GLU A 11 11.80 -16.35 11.62
C GLU A 11 11.58 -16.37 13.14
N ASN A 12 12.26 -15.50 13.88
CA ASN A 12 12.14 -15.39 15.33
C ASN A 12 10.94 -14.53 15.79
N MET A 13 10.10 -14.06 14.86
CA MET A 13 8.94 -13.21 15.12
C MET A 13 7.68 -13.77 14.43
N PRO A 14 7.14 -14.92 14.89
CA PRO A 14 6.07 -15.63 14.19
C PRO A 14 4.79 -14.80 14.03
N SER A 15 4.44 -13.97 15.02
CA SER A 15 3.29 -13.07 14.93
C SER A 15 3.49 -11.97 13.88
N VAL A 16 4.73 -11.45 13.75
CA VAL A 16 5.06 -10.46 12.72
C VAL A 16 5.04 -11.12 11.35
N LYS A 17 5.59 -12.33 11.21
CA LYS A 17 5.55 -13.10 9.97
C LYS A 17 4.12 -13.35 9.50
N ALA A 18 3.24 -13.81 10.40
CA ALA A 18 1.83 -14.01 10.09
C ALA A 18 1.12 -12.71 9.68
N TRP A 19 1.41 -11.60 10.36
CA TRP A 19 0.87 -10.29 9.97
C TRP A 19 1.34 -9.85 8.57
N LEU A 20 2.62 -10.09 8.23
CA LEU A 20 3.19 -9.74 6.94
C LEU A 20 2.61 -10.55 5.77
N GLU A 21 2.00 -11.72 6.01
CA GLU A 21 1.30 -12.49 4.98
C GLU A 21 0.20 -11.67 4.29
N HIS A 22 -0.49 -10.80 5.03
CA HIS A 22 -1.52 -9.91 4.48
C HIS A 22 -0.95 -8.83 3.54
N ALA A 23 0.34 -8.51 3.67
CA ALA A 23 1.02 -7.53 2.82
C ALA A 23 1.75 -8.18 1.63
N LYS A 24 1.82 -9.52 1.56
CA LYS A 24 2.44 -10.22 0.41
C LYS A 24 1.74 -9.93 -0.90
N GLU A 25 0.41 -9.79 -0.88
CA GLU A 25 -0.35 -9.47 -2.08
C GLU A 25 0.11 -8.14 -2.70
N ALA A 26 0.42 -7.13 -1.88
CA ALA A 26 0.94 -5.86 -2.36
C ALA A 26 2.30 -5.99 -3.05
N ARG A 27 3.19 -6.86 -2.53
CA ARG A 27 4.46 -7.19 -3.18
C ARG A 27 4.21 -7.88 -4.52
N THR A 28 3.36 -8.89 -4.57
CA THR A 28 3.02 -9.60 -5.81
C THR A 28 2.44 -8.67 -6.87
N ARG A 29 1.54 -7.76 -6.47
CA ARG A 29 0.97 -6.73 -7.37
C ARG A 29 2.08 -5.81 -7.91
N ALA A 30 3.00 -5.37 -7.05
CA ALA A 30 4.11 -4.52 -7.45
C ALA A 30 5.06 -5.21 -8.43
N GLU A 31 5.52 -6.42 -8.13
CA GLU A 31 6.41 -7.21 -9.00
C GLU A 31 5.76 -7.54 -10.36
N THR A 32 4.45 -7.79 -10.38
CA THR A 32 3.70 -8.09 -11.62
C THR A 32 3.53 -6.85 -12.50
N LYS A 33 3.21 -5.71 -11.88
CA LYS A 33 2.92 -4.45 -12.60
C LYS A 33 4.19 -3.70 -13.01
N PHE A 34 5.27 -3.90 -12.26
CA PHE A 34 6.56 -3.25 -12.45
C PHE A 34 7.67 -4.32 -12.44
N PRO A 35 7.93 -5.00 -13.57
CA PRO A 35 9.04 -5.93 -13.69
C PRO A 35 10.36 -5.13 -13.77
N GLU A 36 10.79 -4.62 -12.62
CA GLU A 36 12.00 -3.84 -12.44
C GLU A 36 13.14 -4.73 -11.91
N VAL A 37 14.38 -4.29 -12.11
CA VAL A 37 15.58 -5.00 -11.61
C VAL A 37 16.05 -4.44 -10.27
N ASP A 38 15.60 -3.23 -9.90
CA ASP A 38 16.01 -2.53 -8.67
C ASP A 38 15.03 -2.79 -7.52
N GLU A 39 15.52 -3.48 -6.50
CA GLU A 39 14.79 -3.81 -5.28
C GLU A 39 14.28 -2.58 -4.53
N THR A 40 15.02 -1.46 -4.56
CA THR A 40 14.60 -0.22 -3.88
C THR A 40 13.36 0.36 -4.54
N ARG A 41 13.29 0.29 -5.87
CA ARG A 41 12.11 0.74 -6.63
C ARG A 41 10.94 -0.22 -6.43
N ILE A 42 11.17 -1.53 -6.46
CA ILE A 42 10.12 -2.51 -6.16
C ILE A 42 9.55 -2.28 -4.76
N LEU A 43 10.40 -2.02 -3.76
CA LEU A 43 9.96 -1.70 -2.40
C LEU A 43 9.05 -0.47 -2.35
N ARG A 44 9.43 0.61 -3.03
CA ARG A 44 8.60 1.83 -3.14
C ARG A 44 7.25 1.53 -3.80
N LYS A 45 7.24 0.72 -4.86
CA LYS A 45 6.00 0.28 -5.53
C LYS A 45 5.15 -0.62 -4.63
N ALA A 46 5.75 -1.52 -3.88
CA ALA A 46 5.05 -2.39 -2.93
C ALA A 46 4.41 -1.58 -1.79
N ILE A 47 5.05 -0.52 -1.31
CA ILE A 47 4.45 0.41 -0.34
C ILE A 47 3.19 1.05 -0.93
N ALA A 48 3.28 1.59 -2.15
CA ALA A 48 2.17 2.22 -2.85
C ALA A 48 1.01 1.24 -3.12
N GLU A 49 1.30 0.06 -3.65
CA GLU A 49 0.30 -0.99 -3.89
C GLU A 49 -0.32 -1.49 -2.58
N ASN A 50 0.42 -1.52 -1.47
CA ASN A 50 -0.14 -1.85 -0.17
C ASN A 50 -1.16 -0.80 0.28
N VAL A 51 -0.88 0.49 0.10
CA VAL A 51 -1.85 1.56 0.43
C VAL A 51 -3.14 1.40 -0.37
N LEU A 52 -3.04 1.14 -1.68
CA LEU A 52 -4.22 0.91 -2.53
C LEU A 52 -5.00 -0.33 -2.12
N LEU A 53 -4.31 -1.44 -1.83
CA LEU A 53 -4.93 -2.66 -1.33
C LEU A 53 -5.65 -2.42 0.01
N GLN A 54 -5.07 -1.65 0.93
CA GLN A 54 -5.74 -1.34 2.19
C GLN A 54 -6.97 -0.44 1.98
N VAL A 55 -6.95 0.47 1.00
CA VAL A 55 -8.15 1.23 0.63
C VAL A 55 -9.23 0.32 0.04
N GLU A 56 -8.87 -0.65 -0.81
CA GLU A 56 -9.80 -1.67 -1.33
C GLU A 56 -10.41 -2.50 -0.18
N ASN A 57 -9.57 -2.96 0.75
CA ASN A 57 -10.00 -3.71 1.93
C ASN A 57 -10.98 -2.90 2.80
N LEU A 58 -10.68 -1.63 3.06
CA LEU A 58 -11.58 -0.73 3.79
C LEU A 58 -12.93 -0.60 3.09
N LYS A 59 -12.93 -0.43 1.76
CA LYS A 59 -14.15 -0.37 0.93
C LYS A 59 -14.92 -1.70 0.90
N GLY A 60 -14.33 -2.81 1.33
CA GLY A 60 -14.99 -4.10 1.44
C GLY A 60 -15.91 -4.25 2.66
N PHE A 61 -15.79 -3.38 3.67
CA PHE A 61 -16.62 -3.45 4.88
C PHE A 61 -17.99 -2.77 4.66
N PRO A 62 -19.12 -3.42 4.99
CA PRO A 62 -20.46 -2.85 4.79
C PRO A 62 -20.64 -1.46 5.43
N CYS A 63 -20.15 -1.27 6.66
CA CYS A 63 -20.26 0.01 7.37
C CYS A 63 -19.45 1.15 6.71
N VAL A 64 -18.42 0.82 5.93
CA VAL A 64 -17.64 1.79 5.16
C VAL A 64 -18.35 2.10 3.85
N GLN A 65 -18.87 1.08 3.16
CA GLN A 65 -19.65 1.23 1.93
C GLN A 65 -20.86 2.16 2.14
N GLU A 66 -21.66 1.89 3.18
CA GLU A 66 -22.83 2.71 3.53
C GLU A 66 -22.48 4.19 3.68
N LYS A 67 -21.36 4.50 4.33
CA LYS A 67 -20.94 5.90 4.55
C LYS A 67 -20.34 6.55 3.31
N LEU A 68 -19.65 5.78 2.47
CA LEU A 68 -19.15 6.23 1.17
C LEU A 68 -20.32 6.57 0.23
N GLU A 69 -21.31 5.69 0.14
CA GLU A 69 -22.54 5.90 -0.66
C GLU A 69 -23.35 7.10 -0.16
N ALA A 70 -23.44 7.28 1.16
CA ALA A 70 -24.06 8.46 1.77
C ALA A 70 -23.24 9.75 1.59
N GLY A 71 -22.02 9.70 1.06
CA GLY A 71 -21.13 10.86 0.92
C GLY A 71 -20.62 11.44 2.24
N THR A 72 -20.76 10.70 3.34
CA THR A 72 -20.38 11.13 4.70
C THR A 72 -18.97 10.68 5.10
N LEU A 73 -18.35 9.85 4.27
CA LEU A 73 -16.98 9.39 4.43
C LEU A 73 -16.20 9.63 3.13
N LYS A 74 -14.93 10.01 3.27
CA LYS A 74 -13.94 10.03 2.19
C LYS A 74 -12.72 9.26 2.66
N ILE A 75 -12.07 8.55 1.74
CA ILE A 75 -10.84 7.81 2.01
C ILE A 75 -9.77 8.34 1.07
N PHE A 76 -8.63 8.72 1.63
CA PHE A 76 -7.51 9.29 0.89
C PHE A 76 -6.29 8.36 0.98
N PRO A 77 -5.78 7.85 -0.16
CA PRO A 77 -4.58 7.02 -0.20
C PRO A 77 -3.33 7.90 -0.15
N TRP A 78 -2.61 7.90 0.98
CA TRP A 78 -1.37 8.66 1.13
C TRP A 78 -0.13 7.80 1.38
N VAL A 79 1.00 8.25 0.84
CA VAL A 79 2.35 7.73 1.13
C VAL A 79 3.22 8.88 1.59
N LEU A 80 3.84 8.74 2.76
CA LEU A 80 4.82 9.70 3.28
C LEU A 80 6.23 9.22 2.92
N GLU A 81 7.00 10.07 2.24
CA GLU A 81 8.44 9.88 2.06
C GLU A 81 9.17 10.64 3.16
N PHE A 82 9.82 9.90 4.07
CA PHE A 82 10.43 10.51 5.26
C PHE A 82 11.64 11.38 4.94
N GLU A 83 12.40 11.03 3.91
CA GLU A 83 13.63 11.70 3.52
C GLU A 83 13.38 13.12 3.00
N THR A 84 12.29 13.32 2.28
CA THR A 84 11.91 14.61 1.69
C THR A 84 10.82 15.33 2.48
N GLY A 85 10.06 14.59 3.29
CA GLY A 85 8.84 15.08 3.95
C GLY A 85 7.64 15.16 3.01
N ASN A 86 7.77 14.72 1.75
CA ASN A 86 6.68 14.77 0.78
C ASN A 86 5.58 13.78 1.16
N VAL A 87 4.33 14.24 1.07
CA VAL A 87 3.16 13.37 1.06
C VAL A 87 2.73 13.18 -0.38
N TYR A 88 2.52 11.94 -0.79
CA TYR A 88 2.00 11.60 -2.10
C TYR A 88 0.57 11.11 -1.97
N GLU A 89 -0.32 11.60 -2.82
CA GLU A 89 -1.70 11.14 -2.95
C GLU A 89 -1.89 10.41 -4.28
N TYR A 90 -2.68 9.34 -4.28
CA TYR A 90 -3.04 8.66 -5.52
C TYR A 90 -4.20 9.36 -6.22
N ASN A 91 -3.94 9.91 -7.40
CA ASN A 91 -4.96 10.45 -8.29
C ASN A 91 -5.57 9.32 -9.11
N TYR A 92 -6.85 9.02 -8.86
CA TYR A 92 -7.56 7.93 -9.54
C TYR A 92 -7.86 8.19 -11.02
N GLU A 93 -8.00 9.45 -11.44
CA GLU A 93 -8.26 9.81 -12.84
C GLU A 93 -7.01 9.65 -13.70
N ALA A 94 -5.88 10.17 -13.22
CA ALA A 94 -4.59 10.08 -13.89
C ALA A 94 -3.90 8.71 -13.67
N GLN A 95 -4.36 7.93 -12.69
CA GLN A 95 -3.73 6.68 -12.23
C GLN A 95 -2.26 6.85 -11.83
N LEU A 96 -1.96 7.97 -11.16
CA LEU A 96 -0.61 8.35 -10.77
C LEU A 96 -0.56 8.87 -9.33
N TRP A 97 0.59 8.67 -8.69
CA TRP A 97 0.91 9.30 -7.41
C TRP A 97 1.41 10.72 -7.66
N ILE A 98 0.76 11.70 -7.06
CA ILE A 98 1.10 13.12 -7.14
C ILE A 98 1.51 13.63 -5.76
N VAL A 99 2.42 14.62 -5.71
CA VAL A 99 2.75 15.28 -4.43
C VAL A 99 1.53 16.08 -3.99
N LEU A 100 1.16 15.92 -2.72
CA LEU A 100 0.13 16.70 -2.07
C LEU A 100 0.73 18.05 -1.67
N GLU A 101 0.19 19.14 -2.22
CA GLU A 101 0.57 20.52 -1.90
C GLU A 101 -0.05 21.02 -0.59
#